data_AF-F8J615-F1
#
_entry.id   AF-F8J615-F1
#
_cell.length_a   1.000
_cell.length_b   1.000
_cell.length_c   1.000
_cell.angle_alpha   90.00
_cell.angle_beta   90.00
_cell.angle_gamma   90.00
#
_symmetry.space_group_name_H-M   'P 1'
#
loop_
_entity.id
_entity.type
_entity.pdbx_description
1 polymer ?
#
loop_
_entity_poly.entity_id
_entity_poly.type
_entity_poly.pdbx_seq_one_letter_code
_entity_poly.pdbx_strand_id
1 'polypeptide(L)'
;MLAIRHHAHILEYCVLHNTTPEGPVIGRLDGSDFSEFVLDEFGRRFAYSGVAPRLSNGQFDDAALKDGEFIVPPGLIYKYRGYADKRRRLLGFATTTSA
;
A
#
# COMPACT_ATOMS: atom_id res chain seq x y z
N MET A 1 -20.09 27.43 -7.32
CA MET A 1 -18.87 26.74 -7.75
C MET A 1 -17.86 26.77 -6.60
N LEU A 2 -17.94 25.84 -5.64
CA LEU A 2 -16.95 25.74 -4.55
C LEU A 2 -16.96 24.31 -3.98
N ALA A 3 -16.28 23.38 -4.65
CA ALA A 3 -16.07 22.02 -4.14
C ALA A 3 -14.63 21.54 -4.35
N ILE A 4 -13.68 22.46 -4.58
CA ILE A 4 -12.30 22.13 -4.93
C ILE A 4 -11.35 22.64 -3.85
N ARG A 5 -11.59 22.26 -2.59
CA ARG A 5 -10.61 22.48 -1.49
C ARG A 5 -10.60 21.36 -0.44
N HIS A 6 -11.70 20.59 -0.30
CA HIS A 6 -11.75 19.46 0.63
C HIS A 6 -11.22 18.13 0.06
N HIS A 7 -11.24 17.94 -1.26
CA HIS A 7 -10.76 16.69 -1.88
C HIS A 7 -9.23 16.51 -1.80
N ALA A 8 -8.45 17.59 -1.96
CA ALA A 8 -6.99 17.50 -1.94
C ALA A 8 -6.46 16.99 -0.59
N HIS A 9 -7.07 17.44 0.52
CA HIS A 9 -6.68 17.02 1.87
C HIS A 9 -7.03 15.55 2.16
N ILE A 10 -8.09 14.99 1.55
CA ILE A 10 -8.47 13.58 1.72
C ILE A 10 -7.50 12.67 0.95
N LEU A 11 -7.08 13.10 -0.24
CA LEU A 11 -6.12 12.36 -1.06
C LEU A 11 -4.77 12.18 -0.36
N GLU A 12 -4.28 13.18 0.38
CA GLU A 12 -3.02 13.07 1.14
C GLU A 12 -3.05 11.93 2.18
N TYR A 13 -4.21 11.61 2.74
CA TYR A 13 -4.35 10.48 3.68
C TYR A 13 -4.64 9.14 3.00
N CYS A 14 -5.12 9.15 1.76
CA CYS A 14 -5.38 7.94 0.96
C CYS A 14 -4.17 7.48 0.15
N VAL A 15 -3.15 8.32 -0.04
CA VAL A 15 -1.93 7.95 -0.78
C VAL A 15 -0.84 7.49 0.18
N LEU A 16 -0.45 6.22 0.09
CA LEU A 16 0.66 5.65 0.86
C LEU A 16 1.99 5.92 0.16
N HIS A 17 2.85 6.65 0.84
CA HIS A 17 4.23 6.89 0.42
C HIS A 17 5.17 5.93 1.17
N ASN A 18 6.35 5.65 0.60
CA ASN A 18 7.38 4.79 1.21
C ASN A 18 6.93 3.36 1.54
N THR A 19 6.13 2.74 0.67
CA THR A 19 5.71 1.35 0.88
C THR A 19 6.81 0.35 0.51
N THR A 20 7.01 -0.67 1.33
CA THR A 20 7.92 -1.78 1.05
C THR A 20 7.13 -2.96 0.45
N PRO A 21 7.48 -3.45 -0.76
CA PRO A 21 6.83 -4.63 -1.34
C PRO A 21 7.07 -5.88 -0.49
N GLU A 22 6.04 -6.69 -0.34
CA GLU A 22 6.08 -7.95 0.40
C GLU A 22 5.39 -9.07 -0.39
N GLY A 23 6.02 -10.25 -0.43
CA GLY A 23 5.49 -11.41 -1.12
C GLY A 23 5.87 -11.45 -2.60
N PRO A 24 5.12 -12.22 -3.41
CA PRO A 24 5.43 -12.38 -4.83
C PRO A 24 5.15 -11.10 -5.61
N VAL A 25 6.00 -10.81 -6.60
CA VAL A 25 5.74 -9.80 -7.62
C VAL A 25 4.62 -10.31 -8.52
N ILE A 26 3.53 -9.57 -8.63
CA ILE A 26 2.35 -9.97 -9.40
C ILE A 26 2.21 -9.19 -10.71
N GLY A 27 3.03 -8.16 -10.93
CA GLY A 27 3.02 -7.39 -12.17
C GLY A 27 4.00 -6.23 -12.18
N ARG A 28 3.95 -5.47 -13.28
CA ARG A 28 4.74 -4.25 -13.50
C ARG A 28 3.81 -3.14 -14.00
N LEU A 29 3.88 -1.98 -13.37
CA LEU A 29 3.15 -0.78 -13.76
C LEU A 29 4.10 0.41 -13.84
N ASP A 30 4.04 1.17 -14.93
CA ASP A 30 4.89 2.36 -15.14
C ASP A 30 6.40 2.08 -15.03
N GLY A 31 6.82 0.86 -15.38
CA GLY A 31 8.21 0.41 -15.27
C GLY A 31 8.63 -0.05 -13.86
N SER A 32 7.74 0.02 -12.87
CA SER A 32 7.98 -0.46 -11.52
C SER A 32 7.25 -1.76 -11.24
N ASP A 33 7.97 -2.74 -10.69
CA ASP A 33 7.41 -4.01 -10.24
C ASP A 33 6.57 -3.79 -8.97
N PHE A 34 5.42 -4.47 -8.89
CA PHE A 34 4.57 -4.42 -7.70
C PHE A 34 4.21 -5.81 -7.20
N SER A 35 4.10 -5.91 -5.88
CA SER A 35 3.88 -7.18 -5.18
C SER A 35 2.44 -7.33 -4.75
N GLU A 36 2.04 -8.58 -4.46
CA GLU A 36 0.70 -8.87 -3.95
C GLU A 36 0.39 -8.10 -2.66
N PHE A 37 1.41 -7.87 -1.84
CA PHE A 37 1.30 -7.08 -0.62
C PHE A 37 2.32 -5.96 -0.58
N VAL A 38 1.98 -4.92 0.16
CA VAL A 38 2.89 -3.87 0.55
C VAL A 38 2.75 -3.57 2.05
N LEU A 39 3.86 -3.16 2.65
CA LEU A 39 3.91 -2.66 4.01
C LEU A 39 4.15 -1.16 4.00
N ASP A 40 3.49 -0.42 4.87
CA ASP A 40 3.89 0.97 5.12
C ASP A 40 5.00 1.06 6.18
N GLU A 41 5.47 2.28 6.43
CA GLU A 41 6.47 2.57 7.46
C GLU A 41 6.05 2.16 8.88
N PHE A 42 4.73 2.06 9.13
CA PHE A 42 4.16 1.64 10.41
C PHE A 42 4.00 0.11 10.53
N GLY A 43 4.34 -0.65 9.47
CA GLY A 43 4.21 -2.11 9.42
C GLY A 43 2.77 -2.61 9.21
N ARG A 44 1.87 -1.74 8.77
CA ARG A 44 0.53 -2.09 8.28
C ARG A 44 0.68 -2.77 6.94
N ARG A 45 0.02 -3.91 6.76
CA ARG A 45 0.00 -4.70 5.53
C ARG A 45 -1.24 -4.35 4.71
N PHE A 46 -1.01 -4.11 3.44
CA PHE A 46 -2.04 -3.86 2.44
C PHE A 46 -1.93 -4.88 1.31
N ALA A 47 -3.06 -5.34 0.79
CA ALA A 47 -3.13 -6.29 -0.31
C ALA A 47 -3.60 -5.61 -1.59
N TYR A 48 -3.00 -5.96 -2.71
CA TYR A 48 -3.37 -5.42 -4.01
C TYR A 48 -4.85 -5.70 -4.32
N SER A 49 -5.58 -4.65 -4.71
CA SER A 49 -7.01 -4.69 -5.05
C SER A 49 -7.24 -4.35 -6.53
N GLY A 50 -6.40 -3.49 -7.10
CA GLY A 50 -6.55 -3.07 -8.50
C GLY A 50 -5.66 -1.89 -8.89
N VAL A 51 -6.01 -1.23 -9.99
CA VAL A 51 -5.32 -0.02 -10.46
C VAL A 51 -6.29 1.15 -10.33
N ALA A 52 -5.80 2.27 -9.79
CA ALA A 52 -6.59 3.48 -9.62
C ALA A 52 -6.90 4.10 -10.98
N PRO A 53 -8.18 4.32 -11.33
CA PRO A 53 -8.52 5.05 -12.53
C PRO A 53 -7.98 6.47 -12.40
N ARG A 54 -7.29 6.91 -13.45
CA ARG A 54 -6.82 8.29 -13.57
C ARG A 54 -7.89 9.10 -14.30
N LEU A 55 -8.28 10.22 -13.71
CA LEU A 55 -9.12 11.21 -14.36
C LEU A 55 -8.35 11.86 -15.52
N SER A 56 -9.07 12.46 -16.47
CA SER A 56 -8.47 13.14 -17.63
C SER A 56 -7.57 14.32 -17.24
N ASN A 57 -7.63 14.77 -15.99
CA ASN A 57 -6.76 15.80 -15.41
C ASN A 57 -5.45 15.23 -14.81
N GLY A 58 -5.22 13.91 -14.90
CA GLY A 58 -4.04 13.23 -14.36
C GLY A 58 -4.10 12.92 -12.86
N GLN A 59 -5.16 13.33 -12.16
CA GLN A 59 -5.38 12.98 -10.76
C GLN A 59 -6.09 11.63 -10.63
N PHE A 60 -5.94 10.98 -9.48
CA PHE A 60 -6.67 9.76 -9.18
C PHE A 60 -8.13 10.08 -8.85
N ASP A 61 -9.05 9.24 -9.33
CA ASP A 61 -10.47 9.37 -9.03
C ASP A 61 -10.76 8.87 -7.60
N ASP A 62 -10.97 9.79 -6.67
CA ASP A 62 -11.31 9.45 -5.28
C ASP A 62 -12.73 8.91 -5.11
N ALA A 63 -13.64 9.27 -6.02
CA ALA A 63 -15.01 8.76 -5.97
C ALA A 63 -15.07 7.25 -6.30
N ALA A 64 -14.02 6.71 -6.92
CA ALA A 64 -13.89 5.29 -7.21
C ALA A 64 -13.26 4.49 -6.05
N LEU A 65 -12.61 5.15 -5.08
CA LEU A 65 -12.00 4.50 -3.92
C LEU A 65 -13.07 4.08 -2.92
N LYS A 66 -13.02 2.81 -2.49
CA LYS A 66 -13.89 2.30 -1.42
C LYS A 66 -13.23 2.49 -0.06
N ASP A 67 -14.05 2.41 0.98
CA ASP A 67 -13.58 2.48 2.35
C ASP A 67 -12.52 1.40 2.66
N GLY A 68 -11.38 1.81 3.20
CA GLY A 68 -10.21 0.97 3.47
C GLY A 68 -9.30 0.67 2.28
N GLU A 69 -9.56 1.29 1.12
CA GLU A 69 -8.65 1.28 -0.03
C GLU A 69 -7.73 2.51 -0.04
N PHE A 70 -6.50 2.29 -0.50
CA PHE A 70 -5.42 3.26 -0.50
C PHE A 70 -4.71 3.22 -1.85
N ILE A 71 -4.28 4.38 -2.32
CA ILE A 71 -3.50 4.49 -3.56
C ILE A 71 -2.02 4.41 -3.19
N VAL A 72 -1.28 3.57 -3.90
CA VAL A 72 0.17 3.48 -3.83
C VAL A 72 0.71 3.95 -5.19
N PRO A 73 1.62 4.94 -5.23
CA PRO A 73 2.28 5.33 -6.47
C PRO A 73 2.93 4.11 -7.15
N PRO A 74 2.80 3.93 -8.47
CA PRO A 74 2.37 4.91 -9.48
C PRO A 74 0.85 4.98 -9.74
N GLY A 75 0.00 4.36 -8.93
CA GLY A 75 -1.46 4.37 -9.13
C GLY A 75 -2.11 3.02 -8.90
N LEU A 76 -1.57 2.23 -7.98
CA LEU A 76 -2.10 0.94 -7.59
C LEU A 76 -3.05 1.12 -6.40
N ILE A 77 -4.16 0.40 -6.38
CA ILE A 77 -5.06 0.36 -5.23
C ILE A 77 -4.67 -0.84 -4.36
N TYR A 78 -4.46 -0.57 -3.09
CA TYR A 78 -4.25 -1.58 -2.06
C TYR A 78 -5.30 -1.44 -0.95
N LYS A 79 -5.72 -2.56 -0.38
CA LYS A 79 -6.69 -2.61 0.71
C LYS A 79 -6.01 -2.99 2.01
N TYR A 80 -6.32 -2.28 3.09
CA TYR A 80 -5.81 -2.60 4.41
C TYR A 80 -6.23 -4.02 4.83
N ARG A 81 -5.25 -4.85 5.22
CA ARG A 81 -5.49 -6.22 5.69
C ARG A 81 -5.22 -6.41 7.18
N GLY A 82 -4.45 -5.51 7.80
CA GLY A 82 -4.04 -5.63 9.19
C GLY A 82 -2.58 -5.24 9.36
N TYR A 83 -1.98 -5.62 10.49
CA TYR A 83 -0.54 -5.53 10.67
C TYR A 83 0.15 -6.75 10.07
N ALA A 84 1.35 -6.57 9.51
CA ALA A 84 2.22 -7.69 9.22
C ALA A 84 2.50 -8.44 10.52
N ASP A 85 2.29 -9.76 10.50
CA ASP A 85 2.43 -10.58 11.68
C ASP A 85 3.89 -10.55 12.17
N LYS A 86 4.15 -9.96 13.34
CA LYS A 86 5.49 -9.84 13.95
C LYS A 86 6.05 -11.17 14.49
N ARG A 87 5.51 -12.34 14.12
CA ARG A 87 5.96 -13.64 14.64
C ARG A 87 7.28 -14.18 14.07
N ARG A 88 8.14 -13.33 13.49
CA ARG A 88 9.49 -13.73 13.00
C ARG A 88 10.65 -12.86 13.49
N ARG A 89 10.56 -12.29 14.69
CA ARG A 89 11.73 -11.72 15.39
C ARG A 89 11.87 -12.17 16.85
N LEU A 90 11.49 -13.41 17.17
CA LEU A 90 11.79 -14.05 18.47
C LEU A 90 12.16 -15.55 18.37
N LEU A 91 12.57 -16.04 17.20
CA LEU A 91 13.18 -17.38 17.05
C LEU A 91 14.56 -17.31 16.39
N GLY A 92 15.39 -16.37 16.83
CA GLY A 92 16.80 -16.23 16.45
C GLY A 92 17.79 -16.38 17.61
N PHE A 93 17.35 -16.82 18.79
CA PHE A 93 18.24 -17.10 19.92
C PHE A 93 17.77 -18.34 20.69
N ALA A 94 17.87 -19.51 20.06
CA ALA A 94 17.93 -20.78 20.76
C ALA A 94 18.37 -21.88 19.80
N THR A 95 19.67 -22.17 19.76
CA THR A 95 20.28 -23.51 19.63
C THR A 95 21.80 -23.31 19.79
N THR A 96 22.41 -23.64 20.95
CA THR A 96 23.05 -24.97 21.24
C THR A 96 24.47 -24.97 20.63
N THR A 97 25.60 -25.04 21.35
CA THR A 97 26.01 -25.98 22.41
C THR A 97 27.31 -25.50 23.05
N SER A 98 27.41 -25.62 24.37
CA SER A 98 28.67 -25.68 25.12
C SER A 98 29.36 -27.04 24.89
N ALA A 99 30.63 -27.03 24.53
CA ALA A 99 31.60 -28.08 24.85
C ALA A 99 33.01 -27.52 24.69
#